data_AF-A0AAE2MQY6-F1
#
_entry.id   AF-A0AAE2MQY6-F1
#
_cell.length_a   1.000
_cell.length_b   1.000
_cell.length_c   1.000
_cell.angle_alpha   90.00
_cell.angle_beta   90.00
_cell.angle_gamma   90.00
#
_symmetry.space_group_name_H-M   'P 1'
#
loop_
_entity.id
_entity.type
_entity.pdbx_description
1 polymer ?
#
loop_
_entity_poly.entity_id
_entity_poly.type
_entity_poly.pdbx_seq_one_letter_code
_entity_poly.pdbx_strand_id
1 'polypeptide(L)'
;MAEIHYDTATEKAVHEAELRALDRPTIRAGASTPWGTAQVSRRYADGIVLHSTASHGGFHLDESANPAVHALFRNVGGFYEEDCERAKVAHTFPKLFTAYEWGLADRTLRDYLPDAYERVMGVTLDGSQSHTRARQELERRHRNDWVVIAALNSDHKPGFVECIATLGGIRGETGGRRFLVPGSDYVIGRYGFVIDPVKHEPYDGPSSFVTWAARP
;
A
#
# COMPACT_ATOMS: atom_id res chain seq x y z
N MET A 1 -10.51 -24.11 -7.28
CA MET A 1 -9.36 -23.21 -7.54
C MET A 1 -8.37 -23.49 -6.43
N ALA A 2 -7.27 -24.20 -6.74
CA ALA A 2 -6.30 -24.61 -5.74
C ALA A 2 -5.68 -23.37 -5.10
N GLU A 3 -5.92 -23.20 -3.81
CA GLU A 3 -5.26 -22.21 -2.98
C GLU A 3 -3.80 -22.63 -2.92
N ILE A 4 -2.94 -21.94 -3.68
CA ILE A 4 -1.49 -22.16 -3.62
C ILE A 4 -1.08 -21.66 -2.25
N HIS A 5 -1.05 -22.58 -1.27
CA HIS A 5 -0.42 -22.34 0.01
C HIS A 5 1.08 -22.17 -0.27
N TYR A 6 1.48 -20.94 -0.53
CA TYR A 6 2.86 -20.58 -0.80
C TYR A 6 3.63 -20.92 0.48
N ASP A 7 4.49 -21.94 0.41
CA ASP A 7 5.33 -22.29 1.54
C ASP A 7 6.30 -21.14 1.80
N THR A 8 5.98 -20.31 2.79
CA THR A 8 6.73 -19.13 3.19
C THR A 8 8.16 -19.49 3.59
N ALA A 9 8.42 -20.72 4.05
CA ALA A 9 9.77 -21.19 4.33
C ALA A 9 10.58 -21.38 3.04
N THR A 10 9.97 -21.97 2.00
CA THR A 10 10.60 -22.11 0.69
C THR A 10 10.87 -20.75 0.04
N GLU A 11 9.91 -19.82 0.05
CA GLU A 11 10.11 -18.47 -0.50
C GLU A 11 11.26 -17.73 0.21
N LYS A 12 11.30 -17.80 1.55
CA LYS A 12 12.38 -17.22 2.35
C LYS A 12 13.73 -17.83 2.01
N ALA A 13 13.82 -19.15 1.88
CA ALA A 13 15.06 -19.84 1.55
C ALA A 13 15.58 -19.45 0.14
N VAL A 14 14.68 -19.33 -0.85
CA VAL A 14 15.01 -18.84 -2.19
C VAL A 14 15.51 -17.40 -2.12
N HIS A 15 14.78 -16.52 -1.42
CA HIS A 15 15.19 -15.13 -1.24
C HIS A 15 16.58 -15.00 -0.59
N GLU A 16 16.86 -15.78 0.45
CA GLU A 16 18.17 -15.81 1.11
C GLU A 16 19.29 -16.35 0.22
N ALA A 17 18.98 -17.30 -0.68
CA ALA A 17 19.93 -17.80 -1.66
C ALA A 17 20.25 -16.74 -2.73
N GLU A 18 19.23 -16.08 -3.28
CA GLU A 18 19.41 -14.99 -4.25
C GLU A 18 20.16 -13.80 -3.64
N LEU A 19 19.83 -13.40 -2.40
CA LEU A 19 20.54 -12.34 -1.68
C LEU A 19 22.04 -12.62 -1.55
N ARG A 20 22.43 -13.88 -1.30
CA ARG A 20 23.84 -14.28 -1.22
C ARG A 20 24.56 -14.26 -2.55
N ALA A 21 23.83 -14.42 -3.66
CA ALA A 21 24.38 -14.36 -5.01
C ALA A 21 24.58 -12.92 -5.51
N LEU A 22 23.93 -11.93 -4.89
CA LEU A 22 24.00 -10.53 -5.27
C LEU A 22 25.18 -9.82 -4.59
N ASP A 23 26.05 -9.21 -5.39
CA ASP A 23 27.15 -8.41 -4.87
C ASP A 23 26.67 -7.01 -4.48
N ARG A 24 26.30 -6.85 -3.20
CA ARG A 24 25.80 -5.58 -2.63
C ARG A 24 26.69 -5.09 -1.48
N PRO A 25 27.97 -4.74 -1.74
CA PRO A 25 28.92 -4.44 -0.68
C PRO A 25 28.52 -3.16 0.08
N THR A 26 28.74 -3.19 1.39
CA THR A 26 28.71 -1.97 2.20
C THR A 26 29.86 -1.07 1.77
N ILE A 27 29.55 0.20 1.52
CA ILE A 27 30.52 1.23 1.15
C ILE A 27 30.60 2.29 2.25
N ARG A 28 31.52 3.24 2.08
CA ARG A 28 31.70 4.35 3.03
C ARG A 28 30.37 5.10 3.23
N ALA A 29 29.97 5.21 4.49
CA ALA A 29 28.82 6.01 4.91
C ALA A 29 29.16 7.52 4.97
N GLY A 30 28.16 8.36 5.25
CA GLY A 30 28.32 9.80 5.37
C GLY A 30 27.82 10.62 4.19
N ALA A 31 27.17 9.98 3.21
CA ALA A 31 26.51 10.70 2.12
C ALA A 31 25.41 11.62 2.68
N SER A 32 25.31 12.84 2.15
CA SER A 32 24.19 13.73 2.43
C SER A 32 22.98 13.26 1.60
N THR A 33 21.88 12.95 2.28
CA THR A 33 20.64 12.50 1.65
C THR A 33 19.47 13.37 2.12
N PRO A 34 18.31 13.33 1.44
CA PRO A 34 17.10 14.02 1.91
C PRO A 34 16.66 13.60 3.32
N TRP A 35 17.07 12.42 3.77
CA TRP A 35 16.75 11.86 5.09
C TRP A 35 17.84 12.07 6.14
N GLY A 36 18.80 12.94 5.84
CA GLY A 36 19.97 13.22 6.68
C GLY A 36 21.22 12.47 6.23
N THR A 37 22.23 12.44 7.11
CA THR A 37 23.52 11.80 6.81
C THR A 37 23.38 10.28 6.86
N ALA A 38 23.72 9.61 5.76
CA ALA A 38 23.68 8.15 5.66
C ALA A 38 24.61 7.50 6.70
N GLN A 39 24.07 6.57 7.48
CA GLN A 39 24.82 5.76 8.45
C GLN A 39 25.30 4.46 7.84
N VAL A 40 24.51 3.92 6.91
CA VAL A 40 24.85 2.73 6.13
C VAL A 40 24.65 3.07 4.66
N SER A 41 25.54 2.57 3.80
CA SER A 41 25.41 2.70 2.36
C SER A 41 25.81 1.39 1.71
N ARG A 42 25.02 0.91 0.76
CA ARG A 42 25.29 -0.32 -0.01
C ARG A 42 25.23 -0.03 -1.49
N ARG A 43 26.27 -0.41 -2.22
CA ARG A 43 26.28 -0.29 -3.67
C ARG A 43 25.49 -1.44 -4.28
N TYR A 44 24.53 -1.15 -5.16
CA TYR A 44 23.78 -2.15 -5.92
C TYR A 44 24.35 -2.31 -7.33
N ALA A 45 24.78 -1.20 -7.93
CA ALA A 45 25.51 -1.16 -9.19
C ALA A 45 26.26 0.17 -9.28
N ASP A 46 27.03 0.38 -10.34
CA ASP A 46 27.60 1.70 -10.62
C ASP A 46 26.48 2.74 -10.79
N GLY A 47 26.61 3.84 -10.05
CA GLY A 47 25.61 4.89 -9.98
C GLY A 47 24.32 4.57 -9.23
N ILE A 48 24.22 3.39 -8.58
CA ILE A 48 23.01 2.98 -7.83
C ILE A 48 23.40 2.56 -6.41
N VAL A 49 23.02 3.37 -5.43
CA VAL A 49 23.38 3.18 -4.01
C VAL A 49 22.13 3.22 -3.14
N LEU A 50 22.00 2.26 -2.24
CA LEU A 50 21.04 2.31 -1.14
C LEU A 50 21.68 3.02 0.04
N HIS A 51 21.06 4.10 0.51
CA HIS A 51 21.44 4.79 1.74
C HIS A 51 20.40 4.52 2.83
N SER A 52 20.86 4.41 4.08
CA SER A 52 20.01 4.24 5.24
C SER A 52 20.52 5.08 6.41
N THR A 53 19.58 5.68 7.13
CA THR A 53 19.75 6.48 8.34
C THR A 53 18.95 5.83 9.48
N ALA A 54 19.04 6.39 10.69
CA ALA A 54 18.31 5.87 11.84
C ALA A 54 16.78 6.04 11.70
N SER A 55 16.33 6.99 10.87
CA SER A 55 14.92 7.28 10.70
C SER A 55 14.35 6.71 9.40
N HIS A 56 15.16 6.63 8.35
CA HIS A 56 14.67 6.39 7.00
C HIS A 56 15.80 5.97 6.05
N GLY A 57 15.49 5.61 4.81
CA GLY A 57 16.45 5.40 3.75
C GLY A 57 15.88 5.52 2.35
N GLY A 58 16.65 5.07 1.38
CA GLY A 58 16.23 5.01 -0.01
C GLY A 58 17.39 4.85 -0.97
N PHE A 59 17.05 4.69 -2.25
CA PHE A 59 18.02 4.64 -3.33
C PHE A 59 18.41 6.04 -3.79
N HIS A 60 19.68 6.21 -4.11
CA HIS A 60 20.19 7.32 -4.89
C HIS A 60 20.73 6.79 -6.22
N LEU A 61 20.23 7.35 -7.31
CA LEU A 61 20.69 7.12 -8.67
C LEU A 61 21.40 8.38 -9.16
N ASP A 62 22.65 8.25 -9.59
CA ASP A 62 23.40 9.37 -10.15
C ASP A 62 22.91 9.77 -11.55
N GLU A 63 23.57 10.77 -12.13
CA GLU A 63 23.24 11.31 -13.45
C GLU A 63 23.36 10.27 -14.60
N SER A 64 24.13 9.20 -14.39
CA SER A 64 24.28 8.12 -15.37
C SER A 64 23.17 7.07 -15.26
N ALA A 65 22.72 6.75 -14.04
CA ALA A 65 21.72 5.73 -13.79
C ALA A 65 20.27 6.24 -13.83
N ASN A 66 20.02 7.45 -13.32
CA ASN A 66 18.66 8.00 -13.19
C ASN A 66 17.91 8.12 -14.53
N PRO A 67 18.56 8.45 -15.68
CA PRO A 67 17.88 8.48 -16.97
C PRO A 67 17.31 7.14 -17.44
N ALA A 68 17.74 5.99 -16.89
CA ALA A 68 17.16 4.70 -17.25
C ALA A 68 15.77 4.48 -16.64
N VAL A 69 15.43 5.15 -15.54
CA VAL A 69 14.09 5.08 -14.94
C VAL A 69 13.09 5.74 -15.90
N HIS A 70 11.96 5.08 -16.19
CA HIS A 70 10.95 5.63 -17.09
C HIS A 70 10.48 7.01 -16.61
N ALA A 71 10.20 7.94 -17.55
CA ALA A 71 9.85 9.33 -17.21
C ALA A 71 8.67 9.48 -16.24
N LEU A 72 7.68 8.57 -16.32
CA LEU A 72 6.53 8.53 -15.39
C LEU A 72 6.86 8.05 -13.97
N PHE A 73 8.03 7.46 -13.76
CA PHE A 73 8.53 7.02 -12.45
C PHE A 73 9.70 7.86 -11.94
N ARG A 74 10.41 8.56 -12.83
CA ARG A 74 11.71 9.17 -12.53
C ARG A 74 11.59 10.36 -11.57
N ASN A 75 12.39 10.33 -10.52
CA ASN A 75 12.56 11.45 -9.61
C ASN A 75 13.70 12.36 -10.10
N VAL A 76 13.46 13.66 -10.21
CA VAL A 76 14.42 14.63 -10.76
C VAL A 76 15.75 14.63 -9.99
N GLY A 77 15.69 14.53 -8.66
CA GLY A 77 16.88 14.54 -7.80
C GLY A 77 17.57 13.19 -7.62
N GLY A 78 17.14 12.13 -8.30
CA GLY A 78 17.76 10.81 -8.22
C GLY A 78 17.54 10.05 -6.90
N PHE A 79 16.91 10.66 -5.90
CA PHE A 79 16.55 10.01 -4.63
C PHE A 79 15.17 9.36 -4.71
N TYR A 80 15.07 8.12 -4.26
CA TYR A 80 13.87 7.29 -4.21
C TYR A 80 13.72 6.72 -2.79
N GLU A 81 12.75 7.23 -2.06
CA GLU A 81 12.31 6.81 -0.72
C GLU A 81 12.07 5.28 -0.58
N GLU A 82 12.36 4.70 0.59
CA GLU A 82 12.46 3.24 0.79
C GLU A 82 11.13 2.45 0.81
N ASP A 83 10.03 3.05 1.27
CA ASP A 83 8.74 2.41 1.45
C ASP A 83 8.01 2.23 0.11
N CYS A 84 7.97 3.29 -0.71
CA CYS A 84 7.19 3.31 -1.94
C CYS A 84 8.06 3.49 -3.17
N GLU A 85 9.02 4.42 -3.15
CA GLU A 85 9.71 4.84 -4.37
C GLU A 85 10.84 3.89 -4.79
N ARG A 86 11.41 3.13 -3.85
CA ARG A 86 12.30 1.99 -4.11
C ARG A 86 11.72 1.06 -5.18
N ALA A 87 10.40 0.93 -5.23
CA ALA A 87 9.74 0.08 -6.20
C ALA A 87 10.01 0.51 -7.66
N LYS A 88 10.13 1.81 -7.91
CA LYS A 88 10.50 2.38 -9.23
C LYS A 88 11.89 1.92 -9.66
N VAL A 89 12.84 1.89 -8.73
CA VAL A 89 14.22 1.43 -8.96
C VAL A 89 14.25 -0.07 -9.23
N ALA A 90 13.56 -0.87 -8.40
CA ALA A 90 13.48 -2.31 -8.58
C ALA A 90 12.85 -2.71 -9.91
N HIS A 91 11.82 -1.99 -10.35
CA HIS A 91 11.19 -2.23 -11.64
C HIS A 91 12.08 -1.82 -12.83
N THR A 92 12.91 -0.80 -12.66
CA THR A 92 13.86 -0.35 -13.70
C THR A 92 15.04 -1.31 -13.83
N PHE A 93 15.53 -1.84 -12.71
CA PHE A 93 16.73 -2.67 -12.66
C PHE A 93 16.47 -4.04 -12.01
N PRO A 94 15.59 -4.89 -12.58
CA PRO A 94 15.13 -6.11 -11.91
C PRO A 94 16.25 -7.07 -11.52
N LYS A 95 17.34 -7.11 -12.30
CA LYS A 95 18.51 -7.98 -12.03
C LYS A 95 19.30 -7.61 -10.78
N LEU A 96 19.11 -6.40 -10.24
CA LEU A 96 19.76 -5.98 -9.00
C LEU A 96 18.97 -6.44 -7.77
N PHE A 97 17.80 -7.04 -7.96
CA PHE A 97 16.86 -7.44 -6.93
C PHE A 97 16.62 -8.95 -6.96
N THR A 98 16.29 -9.51 -5.79
CA THR A 98 15.74 -10.87 -5.70
C THR A 98 14.35 -10.91 -6.34
N ALA A 99 13.89 -12.09 -6.74
CA ALA A 99 12.54 -12.26 -7.27
C ALA A 99 11.47 -11.81 -6.26
N TYR A 100 11.72 -12.06 -4.97
CA TYR A 100 10.87 -11.62 -3.87
C TYR A 100 10.82 -10.08 -3.75
N GLU A 101 11.97 -9.40 -3.72
CA GLU A 101 12.03 -7.94 -3.65
C GLU A 101 11.37 -7.28 -4.87
N TRP A 102 11.58 -7.84 -6.07
CA TRP A 102 10.94 -7.36 -7.28
C TRP A 102 9.42 -7.58 -7.23
N GLY A 103 8.95 -8.73 -6.77
CA GLY A 103 7.52 -9.02 -6.63
C GLY A 103 6.82 -8.08 -5.64
N LEU A 104 7.49 -7.69 -4.55
CA LEU A 104 6.99 -6.65 -3.65
C LEU A 104 6.92 -5.29 -4.33
N ALA A 105 7.99 -4.88 -5.02
CA ALA A 105 8.04 -3.62 -5.76
C ALA A 105 6.94 -3.53 -6.82
N ASP A 106 6.75 -4.59 -7.60
CA ASP A 106 5.74 -4.67 -8.63
C ASP A 106 4.32 -4.56 -8.06
N ARG A 107 4.04 -5.23 -6.93
CA ARG A 107 2.77 -5.04 -6.20
C ARG A 107 2.61 -3.59 -5.72
N THR A 108 3.62 -3.00 -5.10
CA THR A 108 3.61 -1.60 -4.63
C THR A 108 3.28 -0.63 -5.77
N LEU A 109 3.88 -0.78 -6.96
CA LEU A 109 3.58 0.11 -8.09
C LEU A 109 2.15 -0.06 -8.61
N ARG A 110 1.67 -1.31 -8.74
CA ARG A 110 0.28 -1.57 -9.14
C ARG A 110 -0.73 -0.98 -8.14
N ASP A 111 -0.37 -1.00 -6.86
CA ASP A 111 -1.24 -0.58 -5.78
C ASP A 111 -1.27 0.94 -5.59
N TYR A 112 -0.12 1.61 -5.63
CA TYR A 112 -0.01 3.04 -5.30
C TYR A 112 0.16 3.97 -6.51
N LEU A 113 0.60 3.44 -7.66
CA LEU A 113 0.78 4.19 -8.90
C LEU A 113 0.15 3.49 -10.12
N PRO A 114 -1.11 3.00 -10.04
CA PRO A 114 -1.71 2.15 -11.08
C PRO A 114 -1.72 2.82 -12.46
N ASP A 115 -2.07 4.11 -12.56
CA ASP A 115 -2.14 4.82 -13.84
C ASP A 115 -0.76 4.92 -14.50
N ALA A 116 0.30 5.18 -13.71
CA ALA A 116 1.66 5.23 -14.23
C ALA A 116 2.13 3.83 -14.60
N TYR A 117 1.88 2.82 -13.76
CA TYR A 117 2.22 1.43 -14.03
C TYR A 117 1.60 0.92 -15.33
N GLU A 118 0.30 1.12 -15.54
CA GLU A 118 -0.40 0.73 -16.76
C GLU A 118 0.20 1.35 -18.01
N ARG A 119 0.58 2.63 -17.96
CA ARG A 119 1.24 3.32 -19.08
C ARG A 119 2.65 2.82 -19.34
N VAL A 120 3.44 2.58 -18.29
CA VAL A 120 4.82 2.08 -18.42
C VAL A 120 4.83 0.65 -18.94
N MET A 121 3.90 -0.18 -18.48
CA MET A 121 3.85 -1.60 -18.80
C MET A 121 2.97 -1.93 -20.01
N GLY A 122 2.15 -0.98 -20.48
CA GLY A 122 1.21 -1.20 -21.58
C GLY A 122 0.10 -2.19 -21.21
N VAL A 123 -0.35 -2.19 -19.95
CA VAL A 123 -1.38 -3.10 -19.43
C VAL A 123 -2.56 -2.31 -18.86
N THR A 124 -3.66 -3.00 -18.59
CA THR A 124 -4.78 -2.46 -17.81
C THR A 124 -5.00 -3.36 -16.61
N LEU A 125 -5.01 -2.77 -15.41
CA LEU A 125 -5.16 -3.50 -14.16
C LEU A 125 -6.65 -3.59 -13.79
N ASP A 126 -7.05 -4.75 -13.28
CA ASP A 126 -8.35 -4.92 -12.61
C ASP A 126 -8.22 -4.90 -11.08
N GLY A 127 -9.35 -5.03 -10.38
CA GLY A 127 -9.37 -5.04 -8.92
C GLY A 127 -8.68 -6.23 -8.25
N SER A 128 -8.48 -7.34 -8.96
CA SER A 128 -7.70 -8.47 -8.44
C SER A 128 -6.19 -8.18 -8.43
N GLN A 129 -5.74 -7.27 -9.31
CA GLN A 129 -4.32 -6.96 -9.52
C GLN A 129 -3.86 -5.67 -8.81
N SER A 130 -4.78 -4.79 -8.42
CA SER A 130 -4.49 -3.53 -7.72
C SER A 130 -5.58 -3.22 -6.71
N HIS A 131 -5.19 -2.95 -5.46
CA HIS A 131 -6.16 -2.55 -4.43
C HIS A 131 -6.80 -1.19 -4.76
N THR A 132 -6.06 -0.27 -5.38
CA THR A 132 -6.61 1.01 -5.82
C THR A 132 -7.67 0.80 -6.90
N ARG A 133 -7.43 -0.09 -7.88
CA ARG A 133 -8.44 -0.42 -8.90
C ARG A 133 -9.67 -1.09 -8.28
N ALA A 134 -9.49 -2.00 -7.33
CA ALA A 134 -10.62 -2.63 -6.64
C ALA A 134 -11.43 -1.61 -5.83
N ARG A 135 -10.77 -0.69 -5.14
CA ARG A 135 -11.42 0.42 -4.43
C ARG A 135 -12.25 1.28 -5.40
N GLN A 136 -11.69 1.64 -6.55
CA GLN A 136 -12.42 2.39 -7.59
C GLN A 136 -13.62 1.61 -8.15
N GLU A 137 -13.48 0.29 -8.35
CA GLU A 137 -14.60 -0.54 -8.80
C GLU A 137 -15.73 -0.58 -7.76
N LEU A 138 -15.37 -0.75 -6.48
CA LEU A 138 -16.33 -0.73 -5.38
C LEU A 138 -17.06 0.61 -5.31
N GLU A 139 -16.32 1.73 -5.32
CA GLU A 139 -16.88 3.08 -5.32
C GLU A 139 -17.87 3.27 -6.47
N ARG A 140 -17.50 2.86 -7.69
CA ARG A 140 -18.38 2.97 -8.86
C ARG A 140 -19.64 2.12 -8.72
N ARG A 141 -19.50 0.88 -8.23
CA ARG A 141 -20.61 -0.07 -8.06
C ARG A 141 -21.57 0.41 -6.98
N HIS A 142 -21.05 0.90 -5.88
CA HIS A 142 -21.78 1.25 -4.66
C HIS A 142 -21.92 2.75 -4.44
N ARG A 143 -21.81 3.56 -5.51
CA ARG A 143 -21.86 5.03 -5.45
C ARG A 143 -23.07 5.61 -4.70
N ASN A 144 -24.17 4.86 -4.64
CA ASN A 144 -25.42 5.25 -4.00
C ASN A 144 -25.74 4.38 -2.76
N ASP A 145 -24.84 3.48 -2.37
CA ASP A 145 -24.99 2.60 -1.22
C ASP A 145 -24.10 3.09 -0.08
N TRP A 146 -24.53 2.84 1.16
CA TRP A 146 -23.72 3.15 2.34
C TRP A 146 -22.63 2.09 2.50
N VAL A 147 -21.37 2.48 2.36
CA VAL A 147 -20.22 1.59 2.52
C VAL A 147 -19.42 2.03 3.74
N VAL A 148 -19.13 1.07 4.62
CA VAL A 148 -18.42 1.29 5.88
C VAL A 148 -16.97 1.72 5.62
N ILE A 149 -16.58 2.84 6.22
CA ILE A 149 -15.23 3.41 6.16
C ILE A 149 -14.48 3.28 7.47
N ALA A 150 -15.19 3.11 8.59
CA ALA A 150 -14.63 2.85 9.91
C ALA A 150 -15.61 1.99 10.73
N ALA A 151 -15.08 1.09 11.56
CA ALA A 151 -15.88 0.20 12.40
C ALA A 151 -15.15 -0.12 13.70
N LEU A 152 -15.92 -0.37 14.76
CA LEU A 152 -15.44 -0.88 16.05
C LEU A 152 -16.57 -1.66 16.75
N ASN A 153 -16.21 -2.49 17.72
CA ASN A 153 -17.22 -3.12 18.58
C ASN A 153 -17.89 -2.05 19.44
N SER A 154 -19.22 -2.06 19.53
CA SER A 154 -19.95 -1.08 20.33
C SER A 154 -19.84 -1.40 21.82
N ASP A 155 -19.41 -0.43 22.62
CA ASP A 155 -19.44 -0.54 24.08
C ASP A 155 -20.86 -0.35 24.65
N HIS A 156 -21.75 0.28 23.86
CA HIS A 156 -23.13 0.61 24.26
C HIS A 156 -24.14 -0.48 23.90
N LYS A 157 -23.81 -1.34 22.92
CA LYS A 157 -24.66 -2.43 22.43
C LYS A 157 -23.82 -3.71 22.24
N PRO A 158 -23.68 -4.53 23.30
CA PRO A 158 -22.94 -5.79 23.21
C PRO A 158 -23.44 -6.68 22.06
N GLY A 159 -22.50 -7.25 21.30
CA GLY A 159 -22.81 -8.09 20.14
C GLY A 159 -23.00 -7.32 18.83
N PHE A 160 -22.86 -5.99 18.83
CA PHE A 160 -22.92 -5.16 17.62
C PHE A 160 -21.59 -4.47 17.31
N VAL A 161 -21.39 -4.24 16.02
CA VAL A 161 -20.32 -3.40 15.45
C VAL A 161 -20.93 -2.05 15.08
N GLU A 162 -20.41 -0.98 15.70
CA GLU A 162 -20.74 0.38 15.31
C GLU A 162 -19.93 0.74 14.07
N CYS A 163 -20.62 1.09 12.99
CA CYS A 163 -20.02 1.39 11.71
C CYS A 163 -20.28 2.85 11.32
N ILE A 164 -19.26 3.56 10.85
CA ILE A 164 -19.40 4.81 10.11
C ILE A 164 -19.31 4.48 8.62
N ALA A 165 -20.33 4.87 7.85
CA ALA A 165 -20.40 4.65 6.42
C ALA A 165 -20.62 5.95 5.65
N THR A 166 -20.11 6.01 4.42
CA THR A 166 -20.36 7.08 3.44
C THR A 166 -20.91 6.49 2.16
N LEU A 167 -21.56 7.31 1.32
CA LEU A 167 -22.00 6.84 0.00
C LEU A 167 -20.78 6.47 -0.84
N GLY A 168 -20.79 5.28 -1.45
CA GLY A 168 -19.64 4.77 -2.21
C GLY A 168 -18.40 4.40 -1.37
N GLY A 169 -18.38 4.68 -0.07
CA GLY A 169 -17.23 4.38 0.80
C GLY A 169 -16.07 5.35 0.64
N ILE A 170 -16.34 6.56 0.17
CA ILE A 170 -15.35 7.62 0.00
C ILE A 170 -14.96 8.16 1.39
N ARG A 171 -13.67 8.05 1.73
CA ARG A 171 -13.13 8.56 3.00
C ARG A 171 -12.93 10.08 2.93
N GLY A 172 -13.24 10.77 4.02
CA GLY A 172 -13.08 12.23 4.13
C GLY A 172 -14.24 13.05 3.56
N GLU A 173 -15.25 12.41 2.96
CA GLU A 173 -16.46 13.08 2.51
C GLU A 173 -17.35 13.51 3.70
N THR A 174 -18.02 14.65 3.57
CA THR A 174 -19.02 15.11 4.55
C THR A 174 -20.33 14.35 4.36
N GLY A 175 -21.08 14.09 5.45
CA GLY A 175 -22.36 13.37 5.36
C GLY A 175 -22.32 11.87 5.61
N GLY A 176 -21.24 11.35 6.21
CA GLY A 176 -21.23 9.98 6.74
C GLY A 176 -22.38 9.75 7.74
N ARG A 177 -22.84 8.51 7.84
CA ARG A 177 -23.86 8.05 8.78
C ARG A 177 -23.36 6.88 9.61
N ARG A 178 -23.94 6.70 10.79
CA ARG A 178 -23.65 5.56 11.64
C ARG A 178 -24.72 4.48 11.51
N PHE A 179 -24.29 3.24 11.68
CA PHE A 179 -25.12 2.05 11.65
C PHE A 179 -24.68 1.09 12.75
N LEU A 180 -25.64 0.32 13.27
CA LEU A 180 -25.34 -0.85 14.10
C LEU A 180 -25.51 -2.10 13.24
N VAL A 181 -24.43 -2.86 13.12
CA VAL A 181 -24.40 -4.13 12.38
C VAL A 181 -24.23 -5.26 13.40
N PRO A 182 -25.07 -6.32 13.38
CA PRO A 182 -24.83 -7.49 14.21
C PRO A 182 -23.41 -8.03 13.99
N GLY A 183 -22.69 -8.38 15.06
CA GLY A 183 -21.31 -8.86 14.94
C GLY A 183 -21.17 -10.16 14.13
N SER A 184 -22.24 -10.96 14.05
CA SER A 184 -22.33 -12.13 13.17
C SER A 184 -22.37 -11.77 11.68
N ASP A 185 -22.86 -10.59 11.36
CA ASP A 185 -23.14 -10.15 9.99
C ASP A 185 -21.99 -9.29 9.46
N TYR A 186 -21.29 -8.59 10.35
CA TYR A 186 -20.13 -7.78 9.99
C TYR A 186 -18.92 -8.64 9.63
N VAL A 187 -18.61 -8.70 8.34
CA VAL A 187 -17.39 -9.35 7.82
C VAL A 187 -16.43 -8.28 7.34
N ILE A 188 -15.20 -8.31 7.87
CA ILE A 188 -14.12 -7.44 7.39
C ILE A 188 -13.75 -7.88 5.96
N GLY A 189 -14.32 -7.21 4.98
CA GLY A 189 -13.98 -7.38 3.57
C GLY A 189 -12.71 -6.61 3.19
N ARG A 190 -12.03 -7.06 2.14
CA ARG A 190 -10.80 -6.41 1.62
C ARG A 190 -11.02 -4.97 1.15
N TYR A 191 -12.24 -4.60 0.76
CA TYR A 191 -12.52 -3.31 0.13
C TYR A 191 -13.61 -2.48 0.84
N GLY A 192 -14.36 -3.06 1.77
CA GLY A 192 -15.42 -2.39 2.53
C GLY A 192 -16.58 -3.32 2.86
N PHE A 193 -17.41 -2.92 3.81
CA PHE A 193 -18.67 -3.59 4.15
C PHE A 193 -19.82 -2.74 3.65
N VAL A 194 -20.69 -3.28 2.78
CA VAL A 194 -21.85 -2.55 2.27
C VAL A 194 -23.01 -2.75 3.24
N ILE A 195 -23.59 -1.66 3.69
CA ILE A 195 -24.76 -1.67 4.56
C ILE A 195 -25.97 -2.14 3.75
N ASP A 196 -26.60 -3.21 4.22
CA ASP A 196 -27.95 -3.62 3.81
C ASP A 196 -28.99 -2.75 4.54
N PRO A 197 -29.71 -1.84 3.87
CA PRO A 197 -30.67 -0.95 4.51
C PRO A 197 -31.93 -1.67 5.02
N VAL A 198 -32.15 -2.93 4.62
CA VAL A 198 -33.26 -3.76 5.12
C VAL A 198 -32.89 -4.44 6.44
N LYS A 199 -31.59 -4.64 6.72
CA LYS A 199 -31.10 -5.37 7.89
C LYS A 199 -30.39 -4.49 8.92
N HIS A 200 -29.69 -3.45 8.49
CA HIS A 200 -28.86 -2.63 9.35
C HIS A 200 -29.49 -1.24 9.53
N GLU A 201 -29.85 -0.94 10.77
CA GLU A 201 -30.52 0.31 11.10
C GLU A 201 -29.51 1.45 11.25
N PRO A 202 -29.85 2.67 10.80
CA PRO A 202 -29.12 3.88 11.17
C PRO A 202 -29.07 4.03 12.70
N TYR A 203 -27.96 4.53 13.21
CA TYR A 203 -27.73 4.64 14.65
C TYR A 203 -27.38 6.07 15.08
N ASP A 204 -28.28 6.68 15.83
CA ASP A 204 -28.14 8.04 16.38
C ASP A 204 -27.87 8.07 17.89
N GLY A 205 -27.68 6.91 18.53
CA GLY A 205 -27.43 6.80 19.98
C GLY A 205 -25.97 7.11 20.39
N PRO A 206 -25.61 6.91 21.67
CA PRO A 206 -24.25 7.13 22.17
C PRO A 206 -23.20 6.41 21.33
N SER A 207 -22.11 7.11 21.02
CA SER A 207 -21.06 6.63 20.12
C SER A 207 -19.88 6.08 20.91
N SER A 208 -19.34 4.94 20.49
CA SER A 208 -18.01 4.47 20.92
C SER A 208 -16.88 5.12 20.12
N PHE A 209 -17.16 5.77 18.98
CA PHE A 209 -16.19 6.64 18.31
C PHE A 209 -16.04 7.97 19.06
N VAL A 210 -14.84 8.21 19.60
CA VAL A 210 -14.49 9.45 20.31
C VAL A 210 -14.67 10.69 19.42
N THR A 211 -14.29 10.60 18.16
CA THR A 211 -14.40 11.70 17.19
C THR A 211 -15.84 12.02 16.76
N TRP A 212 -16.77 11.07 16.95
CA TRP A 212 -18.18 11.25 16.64
C TRP A 212 -18.98 11.76 17.83
N ALA A 213 -18.65 11.30 19.04
CA ALA A 213 -19.27 11.76 20.29
C ALA A 213 -19.05 13.27 20.54
N ALA A 214 -18.05 13.88 19.89
CA ALA A 214 -17.71 15.30 20.00
C ALA A 214 -18.35 16.20 18.91
N ARG A 215 -19.16 15.65 18.00
CA ARG A 215 -19.87 16.45 17.00
C ARG A 215 -21.08 17.14 17.65
N PRO A 216 -21.29 18.45 17.43
CA PRO A 216 -22.41 19.18 18.00
C PRO A 216 -23.77 18.72 17.43
#